data_AF-A0A830BUE3-F1
#
_entry.id   AF-A0A830BUE3-F1
#
_cell.length_a   1.000
_cell.length_b   1.000
_cell.length_c   1.000
_cell.angle_alpha   90.00
_cell.angle_beta   90.00
_cell.angle_gamma   90.00
#
_symmetry.space_group_name_H-M   'P 1'
#
loop_
_entity.id
_entity.type
_entity.pdbx_description
1 polymer ?
#
loop_
_entity_poly.entity_id
_entity_poly.type
_entity_poly.pdbx_seq_one_letter_code
_entity_poly.pdbx_strand_id
1 'polypeptide(L)'
;MVLSLALEFPLYQCGPIKPAGFRVSGDGGDGGGRGGFPSFLPKEVHKIRDPFARNLAQRIQRLPVQLWKSHIKRPMTLVGPSLGAAVAIDFAVNFPEAVDKLILINANVYAEGTGVMTRLPKMVAYGMASLLKSMPIRWYAKLLVFDGISVSRLLDYTDVGRLHCLLPWWEDATVNFMLSGGYNVTGQIKRVNQKTLLICGERDKIVNSKLAVRLQNELPNASMRKVPGCGHMPQIENPYVIAKMIADFAREDATCDDRPLSYELVDYIPCKN
;
A
#
# COMPACT_ATOMS: atom_id res chain seq x y z
N MET A 1 -5.67 -11.72 -10.40
CA MET A 1 -6.35 -10.42 -10.11
C MET A 1 -5.65 -9.84 -8.91
N VAL A 2 -5.29 -8.56 -8.93
CA VAL A 2 -4.50 -7.93 -7.87
C VAL A 2 -5.42 -7.05 -7.03
N LEU A 3 -5.56 -7.34 -5.74
CA LEU A 3 -6.30 -6.50 -4.78
C LEU A 3 -5.30 -5.84 -3.84
N SER A 4 -5.45 -4.54 -3.57
CA SER A 4 -4.59 -3.81 -2.64
C SER A 4 -5.38 -3.37 -1.41
N LEU A 5 -4.87 -3.67 -0.21
CA LEU A 5 -5.49 -3.32 1.07
C LEU A 5 -4.63 -2.33 1.87
N ALA A 6 -5.33 -1.34 2.44
CA ALA A 6 -4.94 -0.31 3.40
C ALA A 6 -4.34 1.03 2.89
N LEU A 7 -4.57 2.03 3.76
CA LEU A 7 -4.41 3.48 3.63
C LEU A 7 -3.02 3.88 3.08
N GLU A 8 -3.03 4.67 2.00
CA GLU A 8 -1.89 5.26 1.27
C GLU A 8 -1.25 4.40 0.13
N PHE A 9 -2.03 4.25 -0.96
CA PHE A 9 -1.77 4.27 -2.44
C PHE A 9 -0.33 4.20 -3.06
N PRO A 10 -0.12 3.73 -4.35
CA PRO A 10 -0.97 3.09 -5.39
C PRO A 10 -0.49 1.70 -5.88
N LEU A 11 -1.31 1.04 -6.72
CA LEU A 11 -0.88 0.11 -7.77
C LEU A 11 -1.45 0.52 -9.13
N TYR A 12 -0.64 0.39 -10.20
CA TYR A 12 -0.92 0.86 -11.56
C TYR A 12 -1.64 -0.19 -12.43
N GLN A 13 -2.38 0.29 -13.44
CA GLN A 13 -2.77 -0.47 -14.65
C GLN A 13 -2.50 0.41 -15.88
N CYS A 14 -1.61 -0.02 -16.77
CA CYS A 14 -1.28 0.66 -18.03
C CYS A 14 -2.36 0.45 -19.11
N GLY A 15 -2.41 1.39 -20.07
CA GLY A 15 -3.21 1.31 -21.31
C GLY A 15 -2.81 0.15 -22.25
N PRO A 16 -3.41 0.08 -23.45
CA PRO A 16 -3.99 -1.14 -23.99
C PRO A 16 -2.94 -2.15 -24.44
N ILE A 17 -2.83 -3.24 -23.69
CA ILE A 17 -2.34 -4.52 -24.21
C ILE A 17 -3.54 -5.47 -24.12
N LYS A 18 -4.16 -5.80 -25.27
CA LYS A 18 -4.99 -7.01 -25.42
C LYS A 18 -4.12 -8.08 -26.09
N PRO A 19 -4.32 -9.39 -25.86
CA PRO A 19 -5.29 -10.12 -25.02
C PRO A 19 -4.55 -11.06 -24.00
N ALA A 20 -5.12 -11.80 -23.04
CA ALA A 20 -6.44 -12.36 -22.81
C ALA A 20 -6.75 -12.46 -21.30
N GLY A 21 -8.03 -12.45 -20.91
CA GLY A 21 -8.53 -13.04 -19.65
C GLY A 21 -8.51 -12.22 -18.35
N PHE A 22 -7.95 -11.01 -18.30
CA PHE A 22 -7.98 -10.20 -17.06
C PHE A 22 -9.18 -9.24 -17.03
N ARG A 23 -10.27 -9.62 -16.34
CA ARG A 23 -11.27 -8.66 -15.83
C ARG A 23 -10.79 -8.11 -14.48
N VAL A 24 -10.62 -6.80 -14.41
CA VAL A 24 -10.58 -6.05 -13.15
C VAL A 24 -12.02 -5.70 -12.83
N SER A 25 -12.60 -6.30 -11.78
CA SER A 25 -13.98 -6.02 -11.38
C SER A 25 -14.01 -4.68 -10.65
N GLY A 26 -14.24 -3.60 -11.38
CA GLY A 26 -14.82 -2.37 -10.83
C GLY A 26 -16.27 -2.35 -11.29
N ASP A 27 -17.19 -2.70 -10.40
CA ASP A 27 -18.61 -2.58 -10.73
C ASP A 27 -18.97 -1.10 -10.74
N GLY A 28 -19.52 -0.65 -11.87
CA GLY A 28 -19.89 0.73 -12.13
C GLY A 28 -21.23 1.01 -11.48
N GLY A 29 -21.20 1.45 -10.22
CA GLY A 29 -22.34 2.08 -9.56
C GLY A 29 -22.49 3.52 -10.03
N ASP A 30 -23.67 3.79 -10.57
CA ASP A 30 -24.11 5.01 -11.24
C ASP A 30 -23.88 6.32 -10.44
N GLY A 31 -23.45 7.37 -11.14
CA GLY A 31 -23.12 8.66 -10.52
C GLY A 31 -22.21 9.61 -11.31
N GLY A 32 -22.48 9.82 -12.61
CA GLY A 32 -22.23 11.11 -13.28
C GLY A 32 -20.83 11.43 -13.83
N GLY A 33 -20.69 11.33 -15.15
CA GLY A 33 -19.82 12.18 -15.97
C GLY A 33 -18.31 11.86 -15.97
N ARG A 34 -17.67 12.04 -17.13
CA ARG A 34 -16.21 11.96 -17.29
C ARG A 34 -15.51 12.84 -16.24
N GLY A 35 -14.93 12.22 -15.20
CA GLY A 35 -13.99 12.89 -14.27
C GLY A 35 -14.40 13.06 -12.81
N GLY A 36 -15.52 12.48 -12.35
CA GLY A 36 -15.96 12.57 -10.94
C GLY A 36 -15.13 11.73 -9.95
N PHE A 37 -14.95 12.23 -8.73
CA PHE A 37 -14.39 11.46 -7.60
C PHE A 37 -15.51 10.75 -6.82
N PRO A 38 -15.25 9.59 -6.19
CA PRO A 38 -16.22 8.92 -5.31
C PRO A 38 -16.75 9.87 -4.22
N SER A 39 -18.06 9.83 -3.98
CA SER A 39 -18.76 10.75 -3.06
C SER A 39 -18.31 10.67 -1.60
N PHE A 40 -17.68 9.56 -1.20
CA PHE A 40 -17.15 9.39 0.16
C PHE A 40 -15.80 10.08 0.38
N LEU A 41 -15.15 10.58 -0.68
CA LEU A 41 -13.91 11.35 -0.56
C LEU A 41 -14.22 12.80 -0.16
N PRO A 42 -13.38 13.43 0.68
CA PRO A 42 -13.51 14.85 1.01
C PRO A 42 -13.39 15.73 -0.24
N LYS A 43 -14.07 16.89 -0.25
CA LYS A 43 -14.07 17.83 -1.39
C LYS A 43 -12.66 18.38 -1.68
N GLU A 44 -11.77 18.35 -0.71
CA GLU A 44 -10.37 18.74 -0.83
C GLU A 44 -9.60 17.89 -1.85
N VAL A 45 -10.10 16.70 -2.20
CA VAL A 45 -9.52 15.86 -3.28
C VAL A 45 -9.42 16.62 -4.60
N HIS A 46 -10.31 17.58 -4.84
CA HIS A 46 -10.30 18.40 -6.05
C HIS A 46 -9.09 19.35 -6.14
N LYS A 47 -8.45 19.67 -5.01
CA LYS A 47 -7.28 20.58 -4.92
C LYS A 47 -5.96 19.89 -5.31
N ILE A 48 -5.91 18.56 -5.32
CA ILE A 48 -4.72 17.80 -5.71
C ILE A 48 -4.39 18.07 -7.18
N ARG A 49 -3.13 18.41 -7.48
CA ARG A 49 -2.69 18.72 -8.85
C ARG A 49 -2.05 17.52 -9.54
N ASP A 50 -1.36 16.66 -8.80
CA ASP A 50 -0.73 15.46 -9.33
C ASP A 50 -1.74 14.56 -10.10
N PRO A 51 -1.52 14.33 -11.41
CA PRO A 51 -2.48 13.60 -12.24
C PRO A 51 -2.62 12.13 -11.86
N PHE A 52 -1.56 11.51 -11.32
CA PHE A 52 -1.59 10.10 -10.90
C PHE A 52 -2.41 9.94 -9.63
N ALA A 53 -2.19 10.80 -8.63
CA ALA A 53 -2.96 10.82 -7.39
C ALA A 53 -4.46 11.03 -7.68
N ARG A 54 -4.79 11.91 -8.63
CA ARG A 54 -6.18 12.13 -9.08
C ARG A 54 -6.78 10.89 -9.76
N ASN A 55 -6.09 10.29 -10.73
CA ASN A 55 -6.61 9.12 -11.44
C ASN A 55 -6.92 7.96 -10.49
N LEU A 56 -6.05 7.76 -9.50
CA LEU A 56 -6.25 6.74 -8.49
C LEU A 56 -7.43 7.06 -7.58
N ALA A 57 -7.53 8.30 -7.11
CA ALA A 57 -8.63 8.73 -6.24
C ALA A 57 -9.99 8.50 -6.89
N GLN A 58 -10.10 8.70 -8.21
CA GLN A 58 -11.32 8.42 -8.98
C GLN A 58 -11.73 6.94 -9.00
N ARG A 59 -10.78 6.02 -8.76
CA ARG A 59 -10.98 4.56 -8.84
C ARG A 59 -11.14 3.88 -7.48
N ILE A 60 -11.04 4.62 -6.37
CA ILE A 60 -11.15 4.05 -5.03
C ILE A 60 -12.58 3.54 -4.82
N GLN A 61 -12.70 2.30 -4.37
CA GLN A 61 -13.97 1.70 -3.98
C GLN A 61 -13.88 1.22 -2.53
N ARG A 62 -14.98 1.36 -1.78
CA ARG A 62 -15.15 0.70 -0.48
C ARG A 62 -15.85 -0.63 -0.73
N LEU A 63 -15.14 -1.72 -0.46
CA LEU A 63 -15.62 -3.06 -0.75
C LEU A 63 -15.78 -3.85 0.56
N PRO A 64 -16.86 -4.63 0.72
CA PRO A 64 -16.99 -5.51 1.86
C PRO A 64 -15.92 -6.60 1.79
N VAL A 65 -15.44 -7.06 2.96
CA VAL A 65 -14.43 -8.14 3.05
C VAL A 65 -14.88 -9.39 2.29
N GLN A 66 -16.19 -9.69 2.27
CA GLN A 66 -16.76 -10.85 1.58
C GLN A 66 -16.94 -10.68 0.05
N LEU A 67 -16.49 -9.55 -0.53
CA LEU A 67 -16.55 -9.33 -1.98
C LEU A 67 -15.86 -10.47 -2.74
N TRP A 68 -14.79 -11.02 -2.17
CA TRP A 68 -14.03 -12.07 -2.85
C TRP A 68 -14.85 -13.34 -3.07
N LYS A 69 -15.70 -13.71 -2.11
CA LYS A 69 -16.61 -14.86 -2.23
C LYS A 69 -17.71 -14.62 -3.26
N SER A 70 -18.26 -13.40 -3.28
CA SER A 70 -19.45 -13.09 -4.05
C SER A 70 -19.17 -12.70 -5.51
N HIS A 71 -18.11 -11.94 -5.78
CA HIS A 71 -17.87 -11.32 -7.09
C HIS A 71 -16.57 -11.80 -7.75
N ILE A 72 -15.51 -11.99 -6.97
CA ILE A 72 -14.21 -12.39 -7.52
C ILE A 72 -14.20 -13.90 -7.80
N LYS A 73 -14.73 -14.70 -6.88
CA LYS A 73 -14.92 -16.16 -6.98
C LYS A 73 -13.66 -16.95 -7.35
N ARG A 74 -12.48 -16.40 -7.05
CA ARG A 74 -11.18 -17.05 -7.27
C ARG A 74 -10.12 -16.48 -6.33
N PRO A 75 -9.06 -17.25 -6.03
CA PRO A 75 -7.88 -16.75 -5.32
C PRO A 75 -7.27 -15.53 -6.03
N MET A 76 -6.76 -14.58 -5.24
CA MET A 76 -6.18 -13.34 -5.73
C MET A 76 -4.74 -13.16 -5.28
N THR A 77 -3.98 -12.39 -6.06
CA THR A 77 -2.70 -11.85 -5.58
C THR A 77 -3.03 -10.64 -4.72
N LEU A 78 -2.73 -10.72 -3.42
CA LEU A 78 -3.00 -9.65 -2.48
C LEU A 78 -1.76 -8.80 -2.25
N VAL A 79 -1.89 -7.48 -2.35
CA VAL A 79 -0.78 -6.54 -2.16
C VAL A 79 -1.03 -5.61 -0.97
N GLY A 80 -0.13 -5.65 -0.01
CA GLY A 80 -0.17 -4.81 1.18
C GLY A 80 1.05 -3.89 1.27
N PRO A 81 0.93 -2.60 0.99
CA PRO A 81 2.00 -1.64 1.24
C PRO A 81 2.01 -1.18 2.71
N SER A 82 3.18 -0.99 3.30
CA SER A 82 3.39 -0.44 4.65
C SER A 82 2.53 -1.15 5.72
N LEU A 83 1.71 -0.43 6.48
CA LEU A 83 0.76 -1.01 7.45
C LEU A 83 -0.28 -1.93 6.78
N GLY A 84 -0.58 -1.70 5.50
CA GLY A 84 -1.40 -2.61 4.70
C GLY A 84 -0.80 -3.99 4.52
N ALA A 85 0.51 -4.15 4.70
CA ALA A 85 1.12 -5.48 4.78
C ALA A 85 0.61 -6.26 5.99
N ALA A 86 0.40 -5.61 7.14
CA ALA A 86 -0.13 -6.27 8.32
C ALA A 86 -1.59 -6.72 8.08
N VAL A 87 -2.41 -5.85 7.50
CA VAL A 87 -3.78 -6.18 7.08
C VAL A 87 -3.79 -7.33 6.06
N ALA A 88 -2.84 -7.34 5.12
CA ALA A 88 -2.75 -8.38 4.10
C ALA A 88 -2.33 -9.74 4.70
N ILE A 89 -1.41 -9.76 5.68
CA ILE A 89 -1.04 -10.97 6.44
C ILE A 89 -2.25 -11.51 7.20
N ASP A 90 -2.94 -10.66 7.95
CA ASP A 90 -4.13 -11.05 8.73
C ASP A 90 -5.23 -11.60 7.81
N PHE A 91 -5.47 -10.96 6.66
CA PHE A 91 -6.42 -11.45 5.67
C PHE A 91 -5.99 -12.80 5.07
N ALA A 92 -4.71 -12.97 4.70
CA ALA A 92 -4.21 -14.22 4.13
C ALA A 92 -4.25 -15.40 5.09
N VAL A 93 -4.13 -15.14 6.40
CA VAL A 93 -4.21 -16.16 7.45
C VAL A 93 -5.66 -16.53 7.76
N ASN A 94 -6.59 -15.57 7.76
CA ASN A 94 -8.00 -15.82 8.07
C ASN A 94 -8.83 -16.29 6.86
N PHE A 95 -8.40 -15.97 5.63
CA PHE A 95 -9.05 -16.36 4.38
C PHE A 95 -8.01 -16.93 3.39
N PRO A 96 -7.31 -18.02 3.74
CA PRO A 96 -6.23 -18.55 2.91
C PRO A 96 -6.69 -18.97 1.52
N GLU A 97 -7.93 -19.41 1.36
CA GLU A 97 -8.54 -19.77 0.09
C GLU A 97 -8.82 -18.57 -0.82
N ALA A 98 -8.85 -17.36 -0.26
CA ALA A 98 -9.04 -16.12 -1.01
C ALA A 98 -7.73 -15.60 -1.62
N VAL A 99 -6.58 -16.06 -1.11
CA VAL A 99 -5.26 -15.50 -1.44
C VAL A 99 -4.39 -16.57 -2.08
N ASP A 100 -4.01 -16.33 -3.33
CA ASP A 100 -3.07 -17.15 -4.10
C ASP A 100 -1.63 -16.82 -3.73
N LYS A 101 -1.31 -15.53 -3.79
CA LYS A 101 0.03 -14.97 -3.60
C LYS A 101 -0.04 -13.69 -2.78
N LEU A 102 1.01 -13.40 -2.05
CA LEU A 102 1.11 -12.20 -1.22
C LEU A 102 2.28 -11.32 -1.69
N ILE A 103 2.05 -10.02 -1.81
CA ILE A 103 3.12 -9.05 -2.10
C ILE A 103 3.08 -7.98 -1.02
N LEU A 104 4.19 -7.81 -0.31
CA LEU A 104 4.31 -6.85 0.78
C LEU A 104 5.35 -5.79 0.41
N ILE A 105 4.93 -4.53 0.34
CA ILE A 105 5.81 -3.42 -0.08
C ILE A 105 6.17 -2.58 1.14
N ASN A 106 7.46 -2.45 1.48
CA ASN A 106 7.93 -1.75 2.68
C ASN A 106 7.13 -2.10 3.93
N ALA A 107 6.99 -3.40 4.17
CA ALA A 107 6.04 -3.97 5.11
C ALA A 107 6.27 -3.50 6.56
N ASN A 108 5.27 -2.84 7.15
CA ASN A 108 5.28 -2.46 8.56
C ASN A 108 4.36 -3.39 9.37
N VAL A 109 4.87 -4.57 9.71
CA VAL A 109 4.09 -5.67 10.33
C VAL A 109 4.37 -5.85 11.83
N TYR A 110 5.47 -5.26 12.31
CA TYR A 110 5.84 -5.21 13.72
C TYR A 110 5.42 -3.89 14.36
N ALA A 111 4.40 -3.24 13.80
CA ALA A 111 3.85 -1.98 14.28
C ALA A 111 3.11 -2.21 15.61
N GLU A 112 3.87 -2.43 16.67
CA GLU A 112 3.40 -2.27 18.03
C GLU A 112 3.24 -0.77 18.25
N GLY A 113 2.01 -0.32 18.50
CA GLY A 113 1.80 0.99 19.09
C GLY A 113 2.67 1.03 20.33
N THR A 114 3.65 1.93 20.38
CA THR A 114 4.65 1.98 21.46
C THR A 114 3.91 1.74 22.78
N GLY A 115 4.24 0.70 23.54
CA GLY A 115 3.40 0.27 24.69
C GLY A 115 3.14 1.35 25.74
N VAL A 116 3.81 2.50 25.61
CA VAL A 116 3.56 3.74 26.34
C VAL A 116 2.26 4.44 25.86
N MET A 117 1.97 4.44 24.56
CA MET A 117 0.78 5.05 23.97
C MET A 117 -0.53 4.39 24.40
N THR A 118 -0.51 3.08 24.72
CA THR A 118 -1.72 2.35 25.19
C THR A 118 -2.17 2.76 26.59
N ARG A 119 -1.30 3.45 27.34
CA ARG A 119 -1.56 3.93 28.71
C ARG A 119 -1.88 5.42 28.77
N LEU A 120 -1.96 6.10 27.62
CA LEU A 120 -2.26 7.53 27.57
C LEU A 120 -3.70 7.80 28.03
N PRO A 121 -3.94 8.83 28.86
CA PRO A 121 -5.29 9.32 29.10
C PRO A 121 -5.97 9.68 27.78
N LYS A 122 -7.25 9.31 27.63
CA LYS A 122 -7.99 9.50 26.37
C LYS A 122 -7.91 10.95 25.85
N MET A 123 -8.04 11.95 26.72
CA MET A 123 -7.91 13.37 26.36
C MET A 123 -6.55 13.71 25.72
N VAL A 124 -5.45 13.15 26.24
CA VAL A 124 -4.11 13.32 25.68
C VAL A 124 -4.02 12.66 24.30
N ALA A 125 -4.60 11.47 24.13
CA ALA A 125 -4.65 10.78 22.85
C ALA A 125 -5.41 11.59 21.77
N TYR A 126 -6.53 12.23 22.12
CA TYR A 126 -7.21 13.17 21.20
C TYR A 126 -6.37 14.41 20.88
N GLY A 127 -5.68 14.98 21.87
CA GLY A 127 -4.74 16.09 21.65
C GLY A 127 -3.64 15.71 20.64
N MET A 128 -3.05 14.52 20.79
CA MET A 128 -2.06 13.98 19.86
C MET A 128 -2.64 13.72 18.47
N ALA A 129 -3.84 13.13 18.39
CA ALA A 129 -4.53 12.92 17.13
C ALA A 129 -4.78 14.26 16.41
N SER A 130 -5.28 15.29 17.12
CA SER A 130 -5.48 16.62 16.54
C SER A 130 -4.17 17.22 16.01
N LEU A 131 -3.07 17.07 16.75
CA LEU A 131 -1.75 17.53 16.32
C LEU A 131 -1.26 16.84 15.03
N LEU A 132 -1.51 15.53 14.88
CA LEU A 132 -1.19 14.75 13.67
C LEU A 132 -1.94 15.23 12.41
N LYS A 133 -2.99 16.06 12.53
CA LYS A 133 -3.66 16.69 11.38
C LYS A 133 -2.88 17.87 10.80
N SER A 134 -1.98 18.45 11.60
CA SER A 134 -1.31 19.71 11.27
C SER A 134 -0.45 19.60 10.00
N MET A 135 -0.44 20.67 9.21
CA MET A 135 0.37 20.76 7.99
C MET A 135 1.85 20.50 8.25
N PRO A 136 2.51 21.10 9.27
CA PRO A 136 3.94 20.88 9.50
C PRO A 136 4.29 19.42 9.77
N ILE A 137 3.48 18.70 10.54
CA ILE A 137 3.73 17.28 10.85
C ILE A 137 3.51 16.40 9.63
N ARG A 138 2.44 16.66 8.86
CA ARG A 138 2.16 15.90 7.64
C ARG A 138 3.23 16.14 6.57
N TRP A 139 3.68 17.39 6.44
CA TRP A 139 4.80 17.75 5.58
C TRP A 139 6.08 17.02 5.98
N TYR A 140 6.45 17.07 7.26
CA TYR A 140 7.63 16.39 7.78
C TYR A 140 7.55 14.88 7.58
N ALA A 141 6.39 14.27 7.81
CA ALA A 141 6.17 12.85 7.53
C ALA A 141 6.41 12.53 6.05
N LYS A 142 5.99 13.38 5.10
CA LYS A 142 6.25 13.13 3.68
C LYS A 142 7.73 13.30 3.29
N LEU A 143 8.51 14.13 4.00
CA LEU A 143 9.98 14.17 3.85
C LEU A 143 10.66 12.86 4.28
N LEU A 144 10.07 12.14 5.23
CA LEU A 144 10.56 10.81 5.63
C LEU A 144 10.08 9.71 4.67
N VAL A 145 8.88 9.86 4.10
CA VAL A 145 8.31 8.88 3.17
C VAL A 145 9.07 8.81 1.84
N PHE A 146 9.42 9.96 1.26
CA PHE A 146 9.96 10.01 -0.10
C PHE A 146 11.47 10.33 -0.12
N ASP A 147 12.16 9.79 -1.11
CA ASP A 147 13.53 10.17 -1.46
C ASP A 147 13.54 10.89 -2.82
N GLY A 148 13.99 12.14 -2.85
CA GLY A 148 14.26 12.85 -4.10
C GLY A 148 13.06 13.40 -4.91
N ILE A 149 11.87 13.54 -4.32
CA ILE A 149 10.73 14.19 -5.01
C ILE A 149 10.78 15.72 -4.93
N SER A 150 10.17 16.41 -5.91
CA SER A 150 10.08 17.87 -5.93
C SER A 150 9.20 18.43 -4.80
N VAL A 151 9.45 19.68 -4.40
CA VAL A 151 8.66 20.40 -3.37
C VAL A 151 7.18 20.50 -3.75
N SER A 152 6.87 20.71 -5.04
CA SER A 152 5.50 20.76 -5.54
C SER A 152 4.78 19.42 -5.38
N ARG A 153 5.43 18.31 -5.70
CA ARG A 153 4.87 16.96 -5.46
C ARG A 153 4.75 16.69 -3.97
N LEU A 154 5.70 17.13 -3.16
CA LEU A 154 5.64 16.98 -1.71
C LEU A 154 4.41 17.69 -1.10
N LEU A 155 4.05 18.89 -1.59
CA LEU A 155 2.80 19.58 -1.23
C LEU A 155 1.58 18.75 -1.62
N ASP A 156 1.50 18.30 -2.87
CA ASP A 156 0.37 17.50 -3.34
C ASP A 156 0.21 16.22 -2.51
N TYR A 157 1.30 15.48 -2.25
CA TYR A 157 1.25 14.27 -1.43
C TYR A 157 0.99 14.54 0.04
N THR A 158 1.34 15.72 0.55
CA THR A 158 0.94 16.16 1.89
C THR A 158 -0.57 16.37 1.95
N ASP A 159 -1.16 16.99 0.93
CA ASP A 159 -2.61 17.17 0.85
C ASP A 159 -3.36 15.84 0.65
N VAL A 160 -2.85 14.95 -0.20
CA VAL A 160 -3.34 13.56 -0.33
C VAL A 160 -3.32 12.86 1.03
N GLY A 161 -2.18 12.92 1.73
CA GLY A 161 -1.99 12.34 3.06
C GLY A 161 -2.79 13.04 4.16
N ARG A 162 -3.51 14.11 3.86
CA ARG A 162 -4.41 14.82 4.80
C ARG A 162 -5.88 14.57 4.54
N LEU A 163 -6.27 14.05 3.37
CA LEU A 163 -7.68 13.82 3.05
C LEU A 163 -8.39 12.99 4.12
N HIS A 164 -7.76 11.91 4.59
CA HIS A 164 -8.35 11.05 5.61
C HIS A 164 -8.54 11.78 6.96
N CYS A 165 -7.71 12.78 7.28
CA CYS A 165 -7.85 13.60 8.50
C CYS A 165 -9.12 14.45 8.55
N LEU A 166 -9.73 14.69 7.38
CA LEU A 166 -10.94 15.51 7.23
C LEU A 166 -12.22 14.70 7.44
N LEU A 167 -12.10 13.38 7.60
CA LEU A 167 -13.23 12.50 7.82
C LEU A 167 -13.64 12.54 9.30
N PRO A 168 -14.97 12.55 9.59
CA PRO A 168 -15.48 12.77 10.95
C PRO A 168 -15.03 11.69 11.95
N TRP A 169 -14.74 10.48 11.46
CA TRP A 169 -14.30 9.34 12.27
C TRP A 169 -12.78 9.27 12.48
N TRP A 170 -11.99 10.17 11.87
CA TRP A 170 -10.54 10.01 11.84
C TRP A 170 -9.87 10.09 13.21
N GLU A 171 -10.32 11.02 14.06
CA GLU A 171 -9.75 11.16 15.41
C GLU A 171 -10.05 9.93 16.25
N ASP A 172 -11.30 9.47 16.26
CA ASP A 172 -11.70 8.26 16.97
C ASP A 172 -10.92 7.04 16.49
N ALA A 173 -10.77 6.86 15.17
CA ALA A 173 -9.99 5.78 14.60
C ALA A 173 -8.51 5.84 14.99
N THR A 174 -7.91 7.03 14.99
CA THR A 174 -6.50 7.25 15.35
C THR A 174 -6.28 7.01 16.84
N VAL A 175 -7.18 7.50 17.70
CA VAL A 175 -7.16 7.26 19.14
C VAL A 175 -7.32 5.78 19.45
N ASN A 176 -8.30 5.11 18.83
CA ASN A 176 -8.50 3.67 19.02
C ASN A 176 -7.27 2.88 18.58
N PHE A 177 -6.64 3.22 17.47
CA PHE A 177 -5.40 2.59 17.01
C PHE A 177 -4.25 2.78 18.01
N MET A 178 -4.07 3.98 18.57
CA MET A 178 -3.04 4.24 19.58
C MET A 178 -3.31 3.45 20.87
N LEU A 179 -4.54 3.46 21.35
CA LEU A 179 -4.94 2.82 22.60
C LEU A 179 -4.98 1.29 22.50
N SER A 180 -5.27 0.73 21.32
CA SER A 180 -5.23 -0.72 21.07
C SER A 180 -3.82 -1.30 20.95
N GLY A 181 -2.79 -0.45 20.91
CA GLY A 181 -1.41 -0.89 20.67
C GLY A 181 -1.13 -1.16 19.20
N GLY A 182 -1.83 -0.47 18.28
CA GLY A 182 -1.65 -0.58 16.85
C GLY A 182 -2.32 -1.81 16.24
N TYR A 183 -1.74 -2.32 15.15
CA TYR A 183 -2.23 -3.50 14.41
C TYR A 183 -1.15 -4.58 14.39
N ASN A 184 -1.17 -5.45 15.41
CA ASN A 184 -0.12 -6.45 15.60
C ASN A 184 -0.50 -7.78 14.95
N VAL A 185 0.31 -8.22 13.98
CA VAL A 185 0.17 -9.51 13.30
C VAL A 185 1.38 -10.42 13.50
N THR A 186 2.28 -10.10 14.42
CA THR A 186 3.54 -10.82 14.64
C THR A 186 3.32 -12.31 14.89
N GLY A 187 2.30 -12.67 15.68
CA GLY A 187 1.92 -14.06 15.94
C GLY A 187 1.33 -14.81 14.73
N GLN A 188 1.00 -14.10 13.65
CA GLN A 188 0.41 -14.65 12.44
C GLN A 188 1.42 -14.84 11.30
N ILE A 189 2.58 -14.16 11.33
CA ILE A 189 3.56 -14.15 10.24
C ILE A 189 3.95 -15.57 9.81
N LYS A 190 4.28 -16.44 10.78
CA LYS A 190 4.69 -17.83 10.52
C LYS A 190 3.57 -18.73 9.99
N ARG A 191 2.31 -18.27 10.04
CA ARG A 191 1.13 -19.01 9.56
C ARG A 191 0.78 -18.69 8.11
N VAL A 192 1.45 -17.72 7.49
CA VAL A 192 1.26 -17.39 6.08
C VAL A 192 1.84 -18.50 5.22
N ASN A 193 0.97 -19.21 4.49
CA ASN A 193 1.39 -20.32 3.62
C ASN A 193 1.61 -19.88 2.17
N GLN A 194 1.07 -18.73 1.78
CA GLN A 194 1.13 -18.22 0.41
C GLN A 194 2.56 -17.84 0.04
N LYS A 195 2.92 -18.09 -1.23
CA LYS A 195 4.17 -17.59 -1.81
C LYS A 195 4.17 -16.06 -1.69
N THR A 196 5.20 -15.52 -1.06
CA THR A 196 5.26 -14.12 -0.66
C THR A 196 6.44 -13.41 -1.32
N LEU A 197 6.19 -12.24 -1.88
CA LEU A 197 7.21 -11.32 -2.38
C LEU A 197 7.28 -10.11 -1.46
N LEU A 198 8.45 -9.87 -0.86
CA LEU A 198 8.78 -8.64 -0.17
C LEU A 198 9.45 -7.67 -1.15
N ILE A 199 8.95 -6.44 -1.25
CA ILE A 199 9.55 -5.37 -2.04
C ILE A 199 9.97 -4.26 -1.08
N CYS A 200 11.26 -3.93 -1.05
CA CYS A 200 11.83 -3.00 -0.09
C CYS A 200 12.56 -1.85 -0.80
N GLY A 201 12.22 -0.60 -0.51
CA GLY A 201 13.03 0.55 -0.92
C GLY A 201 14.37 0.55 -0.17
N GLU A 202 15.48 0.73 -0.88
CA GLU A 202 16.82 0.71 -0.24
C GLU A 202 17.05 1.89 0.69
N ARG A 203 16.33 3.00 0.49
CA ARG A 203 16.46 4.24 1.24
C ARG A 203 15.25 4.52 2.12
N ASP A 204 14.48 3.49 2.47
CA ASP A 204 13.35 3.61 3.38
C ASP A 204 13.82 4.14 4.76
N LYS A 205 13.35 5.33 5.13
CA LYS A 205 13.66 6.01 6.40
C LYS A 205 12.66 5.66 7.51
N ILE A 206 11.60 4.92 7.18
CA ILE A 206 10.50 4.58 8.08
C ILE A 206 10.62 3.14 8.55
N VAL A 207 10.77 2.19 7.63
CA VAL A 207 10.93 0.77 7.97
C VAL A 207 12.39 0.37 7.87
N ASN A 208 12.97 -0.02 9.00
CA ASN A 208 14.36 -0.46 9.05
C ASN A 208 14.56 -1.75 8.23
N SER A 209 15.58 -1.78 7.37
CA SER A 209 15.92 -2.95 6.54
C SER A 209 16.14 -4.24 7.35
N LYS A 210 16.57 -4.15 8.62
CA LYS A 210 16.67 -5.30 9.54
C LYS A 210 15.31 -5.96 9.79
N LEU A 211 14.22 -5.17 9.86
CA LEU A 211 12.86 -5.70 10.03
C LEU A 211 12.38 -6.41 8.77
N ALA A 212 12.75 -5.91 7.58
CA ALA A 212 12.45 -6.59 6.32
C ALA A 212 13.18 -7.95 6.21
N VAL A 213 14.46 -8.01 6.58
CA VAL A 213 15.22 -9.28 6.65
C VAL A 213 14.61 -10.22 7.68
N ARG A 214 14.24 -9.72 8.85
CA ARG A 214 13.54 -10.51 9.88
C ARG A 214 12.23 -11.09 9.32
N LEU A 215 11.42 -10.27 8.66
CA LEU A 215 10.16 -10.70 8.05
C LEU A 215 10.38 -11.78 6.99
N GLN A 216 11.40 -11.63 6.14
CA GLN A 216 11.78 -12.64 5.16
C GLN A 216 12.07 -13.99 5.83
N ASN A 217 12.80 -13.99 6.93
CA ASN A 217 13.17 -15.21 7.65
C ASN A 217 12.02 -15.82 8.47
N GLU A 218 11.06 -15.01 8.91
CA GLU A 218 9.88 -15.49 9.65
C GLU A 218 8.77 -16.02 8.72
N LEU A 219 8.70 -15.56 7.47
CA LEU A 219 7.75 -16.05 6.47
C LEU A 219 8.24 -17.39 5.86
N PRO A 220 7.42 -18.44 5.85
CA PRO A 220 7.82 -19.76 5.32
C PRO A 220 8.25 -19.75 3.84
N ASN A 221 7.57 -18.96 3.01
CA ASN A 221 7.71 -18.98 1.54
C ASN A 221 7.97 -17.57 0.99
N ALA A 222 8.98 -16.86 1.50
CA ALA A 222 9.26 -15.48 1.12
C ALA A 222 10.52 -15.30 0.26
N SER A 223 10.40 -14.50 -0.79
CA SER A 223 11.52 -13.88 -1.51
C SER A 223 11.52 -12.38 -1.27
N MET A 224 12.69 -11.74 -1.32
CA MET A 224 12.82 -10.29 -1.11
C MET A 224 13.54 -9.63 -2.28
N ARG A 225 13.03 -8.47 -2.70
CA ARG A 225 13.59 -7.60 -3.74
C ARG A 225 13.83 -6.22 -3.16
N LYS A 226 15.04 -5.71 -3.33
CA LYS A 226 15.38 -4.33 -3.00
C LYS A 226 15.24 -3.45 -4.24
N VAL A 227 14.75 -2.23 -4.05
CA VAL A 227 14.53 -1.25 -5.12
C VAL A 227 15.50 -0.09 -4.90
N PRO A 228 16.57 0.00 -5.72
CA PRO A 228 17.57 1.05 -5.58
C PRO A 228 16.97 2.45 -5.71
N GLY A 229 17.48 3.37 -4.89
CA GLY A 229 17.11 4.78 -4.94
C GLY A 229 15.68 5.11 -4.50
N CYS A 230 14.90 4.15 -3.98
CA CYS A 230 13.54 4.39 -3.51
C CYS A 230 13.46 4.43 -1.97
N GLY A 231 12.61 5.31 -1.46
CA GLY A 231 12.25 5.44 -0.05
C GLY A 231 11.10 4.52 0.37
N HIS A 232 10.18 5.04 1.19
CA HIS A 232 9.09 4.28 1.80
C HIS A 232 7.93 4.00 0.83
N MET A 233 7.83 4.71 -0.29
CA MET A 233 6.76 4.49 -1.28
C MET A 233 7.34 4.23 -2.67
N PRO A 234 8.05 3.12 -2.90
CA PRO A 234 8.64 2.79 -4.18
C PRO A 234 7.60 2.67 -5.30
N GLN A 235 6.34 2.37 -4.96
CA GLN A 235 5.22 2.35 -5.90
C GLN A 235 4.84 3.74 -6.44
N ILE A 236 5.24 4.82 -5.75
CA ILE A 236 5.13 6.21 -6.21
C ILE A 236 6.43 6.66 -6.85
N GLU A 237 7.56 6.33 -6.24
CA GLU A 237 8.89 6.83 -6.63
C GLU A 237 9.38 6.17 -7.92
N ASN A 238 9.12 4.87 -8.09
CA ASN A 238 9.48 4.10 -9.28
C ASN A 238 8.33 3.16 -9.71
N PRO A 239 7.20 3.72 -10.18
CA PRO A 239 5.97 2.97 -10.43
C PRO A 239 6.14 1.88 -11.50
N TYR A 240 6.98 2.12 -12.52
CA TYR A 240 7.21 1.17 -13.60
C TYR A 240 7.90 -0.10 -13.10
N VAL A 241 8.98 0.06 -12.32
CA VAL A 241 9.72 -1.08 -11.75
C VAL A 241 8.83 -1.88 -10.82
N ILE A 242 8.06 -1.22 -9.95
CA ILE A 242 7.16 -1.91 -9.03
C ILE A 242 6.02 -2.62 -9.75
N ALA A 243 5.38 -1.97 -10.72
CA ALA A 243 4.32 -2.60 -11.51
C ALA A 243 4.84 -3.84 -12.27
N LYS A 244 6.05 -3.78 -12.80
CA LYS A 244 6.70 -4.92 -13.46
C LYS A 244 6.95 -6.06 -12.47
N MET A 245 7.57 -5.79 -11.31
CA MET A 245 7.82 -6.81 -10.28
C MET A 245 6.54 -7.52 -9.85
N ILE A 246 5.46 -6.76 -9.66
CA ILE A 246 4.14 -7.30 -9.28
C ILE A 246 3.56 -8.17 -10.40
N ALA A 247 3.60 -7.69 -11.63
CA ALA A 247 3.08 -8.41 -12.78
C ALA A 247 3.85 -9.72 -13.04
N ASP A 248 5.17 -9.69 -12.91
CA ASP A 248 6.02 -10.87 -13.09
C ASP A 248 5.73 -11.91 -12.00
N PHE A 249 5.74 -11.50 -10.73
CA PHE A 249 5.46 -12.41 -9.62
C PHE A 249 4.06 -13.03 -9.66
N ALA A 250 3.06 -12.22 -10.07
CA ALA A 250 1.70 -12.71 -10.28
C ALA A 250 1.60 -13.75 -11.42
N ARG A 251 2.55 -13.76 -12.37
CA ARG A 251 2.60 -14.68 -13.51
C ARG A 251 3.55 -15.86 -13.36
N GLU A 252 4.42 -15.89 -12.34
CA GLU A 252 5.45 -16.93 -12.19
C GLU A 252 4.93 -18.39 -12.26
N ASP A 253 3.64 -18.63 -11.96
CA ASP A 253 3.06 -19.98 -12.00
C ASP A 253 2.38 -20.28 -13.34
N ALA A 254 2.29 -19.29 -14.24
CA ALA A 254 1.74 -19.43 -15.59
C ALA A 254 2.80 -19.82 -16.62
N THR A 255 4.09 -19.84 -16.24
CA THR A 255 5.22 -20.19 -17.10
C THR A 255 5.97 -21.38 -16.51
N CYS A 256 5.46 -22.60 -16.77
CA CYS A 256 6.34 -23.76 -16.90
C CYS A 256 7.15 -23.58 -18.21
N ASP A 257 8.13 -22.68 -18.21
CA ASP A 257 9.18 -22.65 -19.23
C ASP A 257 10.47 -22.19 -18.53
N ASP A 258 11.31 -23.18 -18.21
CA ASP A 258 12.57 -23.05 -17.50
C ASP A 258 13.60 -22.28 -18.33
N ARG A 259 13.57 -20.94 -18.26
CA ARG A 259 14.73 -20.13 -18.66
C ARG A 259 15.18 -19.21 -17.52
N PRO A 260 16.48 -19.23 -17.18
CA PRO A 260 17.00 -18.35 -16.14
C PRO A 260 16.83 -16.88 -16.57
N LEU A 261 16.14 -16.09 -15.74
CA LEU A 261 16.04 -14.65 -15.91
C LEU A 261 17.42 -14.03 -15.64
N SER A 262 18.14 -13.67 -16.71
CA SER A 262 19.31 -12.81 -16.62
C SER A 262 18.90 -11.41 -16.18
N TYR A 263 19.51 -10.91 -15.11
CA TYR A 263 19.41 -9.52 -14.70
C TYR A 263 20.38 -8.70 -15.54
N GLU A 264 19.93 -8.23 -16.70
CA GLU A 264 20.55 -7.04 -17.29
C GLU A 264 19.89 -5.81 -16.67
N LEU A 265 20.70 -5.05 -15.93
CA LEU A 265 20.41 -3.70 -15.49
C LEU A 265 20.00 -2.87 -16.70
N VAL A 266 18.71 -2.63 -16.87
CA VAL A 266 18.25 -1.64 -17.84
C VAL A 266 18.61 -0.27 -17.28
N ASP A 267 19.44 0.43 -18.03
CA ASP A 267 20.01 1.73 -17.70
C ASP A 267 18.98 2.71 -17.13
N TYR A 268 19.44 3.41 -16.10
CA TYR A 268 18.81 4.57 -15.49
C TYR A 268 18.59 5.65 -16.57
N ILE A 269 17.37 5.76 -17.10
CA ILE A 269 16.97 6.93 -17.91
C ILE A 269 16.39 7.97 -16.94
N PRO A 270 17.13 9.05 -16.61
CA PRO A 270 16.58 10.12 -15.78
C PRO A 270 15.42 10.79 -16.53
N CYS A 271 14.31 11.04 -15.83
CA CYS A 271 13.29 11.97 -16.32
C CYS A 271 13.95 13.32 -16.58
N LYS A 272 13.99 13.74 -17.85
CA LYS A 272 14.35 15.11 -18.20
C LYS A 272 13.32 16.07 -17.59
N ASN A 273 13.86 17.15 -17.04
CA ASN A 273 13.23 18.26 -16.32
C ASN A 273 11.84 18.69 -16.80
#